data_AF-A0A7Y2DSI8-F1
#
_entry.id   AF-A0A7Y2DSI8-F1
#
_cell.length_a   1.000
_cell.length_b   1.000
_cell.length_c   1.000
_cell.angle_alpha   90.00
_cell.angle_beta   90.00
_cell.angle_gamma   90.00
#
_symmetry.space_group_name_H-M   'P 1'
#
loop_
_entity.id
_entity.type
_entity.pdbx_description
1 polymer ?
#
loop_
_entity_poly.entity_id
_entity_poly.type
_entity_poly.pdbx_seq_one_letter_code
_entity_poly.pdbx_strand_id
1 'polypeptide(L)'
;MRLLITVFVFITPVAIFLSCSPLGSFQLDSDKPDTFNNEENMASVFLSSLNPEQRKEALMALEDNSRERWHYLPSTFWTRSGIQLANLTPKQKELAFDLLKSHLSKSGYDKALRII
;
A
#
# COMPACT_ATOMS: atom_id res chain seq x y z
N MET A 1 -9.68 68.26 37.56
CA MET A 1 -10.77 67.37 38.04
C MET A 1 -10.67 66.07 37.25
N ARG A 2 -10.46 64.95 37.96
CA ARG A 2 -10.31 63.53 37.49
C ARG A 2 -8.92 63.14 36.94
N LEU A 3 -7.96 62.83 37.82
CA LEU A 3 -7.50 61.49 38.27
C LEU A 3 -6.61 60.79 37.21
N LEU A 4 -5.27 60.81 37.26
CA LEU A 4 -4.33 60.02 38.07
C LEU A 4 -4.44 58.48 37.89
N ILE A 5 -3.26 57.83 37.93
CA ILE A 5 -2.96 56.40 38.23
C ILE A 5 -2.76 55.51 36.98
N THR A 6 -1.52 55.34 36.49
CA THR A 6 -0.50 54.33 36.89
C THR A 6 -0.85 52.90 36.45
N VAL A 7 0.08 52.26 35.74
CA VAL A 7 0.60 50.88 35.94
C VAL A 7 1.07 50.33 34.58
N PHE A 8 2.32 50.64 34.29
CA PHE A 8 3.23 49.76 33.57
C PHE A 8 3.35 48.44 34.36
N VAL A 9 3.47 47.31 33.66
CA VAL A 9 3.77 45.96 34.17
C VAL A 9 2.57 45.16 34.70
N PHE A 10 2.05 44.25 33.86
CA PHE A 10 1.62 42.88 34.19
C PHE A 10 1.54 42.13 32.84
N ILE A 11 2.59 41.41 32.44
CA ILE A 11 2.68 39.94 32.56
C ILE A 11 1.48 39.26 31.90
N THR A 12 1.63 38.84 30.64
CA THR A 12 0.97 37.64 30.09
C THR A 12 1.89 36.94 29.09
N PRO A 13 1.78 35.61 28.97
CA PRO A 13 2.94 34.73 28.83
C PRO A 13 3.16 34.21 27.41
N VAL A 14 4.39 33.76 27.19
CA VAL A 14 4.81 32.70 26.26
C VAL A 14 3.64 31.86 25.72
N ALA A 15 3.27 32.10 24.47
CA ALA A 15 2.48 31.18 23.65
C ALA A 15 3.44 30.42 22.73
N ILE A 16 3.95 29.30 23.25
CA ILE A 16 4.43 28.18 22.43
C ILE A 16 3.18 27.56 21.81
N PHE A 17 2.97 27.76 20.51
CA PHE A 17 2.11 26.90 19.70
C PHE A 17 2.72 26.74 18.31
N LEU A 18 3.45 25.63 18.15
CA LEU A 18 3.29 24.71 17.03
C LEU A 18 3.41 25.30 15.62
N SER A 19 4.56 25.90 15.27
CA SER A 19 4.94 25.98 13.86
C SER A 19 5.36 24.57 13.41
N CYS A 20 4.38 23.87 12.82
CA CYS A 20 4.53 22.70 11.98
C CYS A 20 5.86 22.77 11.22
N SER A 21 6.82 21.91 11.58
CA SER A 21 7.95 21.62 10.69
C SER A 21 7.33 21.24 9.35
N PRO A 22 7.72 21.86 8.22
CA PRO A 22 7.26 21.39 6.93
C PRO A 22 7.71 19.94 6.83
N LEU A 23 6.71 19.05 6.80
CA LEU A 23 6.85 17.68 6.37
C LEU A 23 7.75 17.74 5.14
N GLY A 24 8.95 17.17 5.25
CA GLY A 24 9.96 17.25 4.20
C GLY A 24 9.33 16.88 2.88
N SER A 25 9.62 17.68 1.86
CA SER A 25 9.35 17.34 0.47
C SER A 25 9.89 15.93 0.25
N PHE A 26 9.01 14.94 0.14
CA PHE A 26 9.37 13.65 -0.44
C PHE A 26 9.65 13.96 -1.90
N GLN A 27 10.90 14.33 -2.16
CA GLN A 27 11.40 14.60 -3.50
C GLN A 27 11.32 13.26 -4.23
N LEU A 28 10.27 13.08 -5.03
CA LEU A 28 10.27 12.04 -6.05
C LEU A 28 11.44 12.40 -6.96
N ASP A 29 12.53 11.65 -6.84
CA ASP A 29 13.73 11.82 -7.65
C ASP A 29 13.35 11.44 -9.08
N SER A 30 12.83 12.42 -9.81
CA SER A 30 12.27 12.31 -11.16
C SER A 30 13.35 12.24 -12.25
N ASP A 31 14.63 12.12 -11.86
CA ASP A 31 15.79 12.24 -12.74
C ASP A 31 16.47 10.90 -13.04
N LYS A 32 15.97 9.78 -12.50
CA LYS A 32 16.40 8.45 -12.95
C LYS A 32 15.73 8.19 -14.31
N PRO A 33 16.50 8.00 -15.41
CA PRO A 33 15.93 7.68 -16.71
C PRO A 33 15.04 6.48 -16.53
N ASP A 34 13.81 6.69 -16.90
CA ASP A 34 12.66 5.89 -16.62
C ASP A 34 12.82 4.60 -17.43
N THR A 35 13.51 3.64 -16.82
CA THR A 35 13.79 2.32 -17.42
C THR A 35 12.51 1.49 -17.43
N PHE A 36 11.36 2.10 -17.74
CA PHE A 36 10.05 1.48 -17.77
C PHE A 36 9.85 0.59 -18.99
N ASN A 37 10.72 0.68 -20.01
CA ASN A 37 10.54 -0.05 -21.26
C ASN A 37 11.22 -1.43 -21.28
N ASN A 38 12.10 -1.74 -20.32
CA ASN A 38 12.92 -2.97 -20.34
C ASN A 38 13.02 -3.69 -18.99
N GLU A 39 12.34 -3.22 -17.94
CA GLU A 39 12.22 -3.99 -16.71
C GLU A 39 11.12 -5.04 -16.90
N GLU A 40 11.49 -6.31 -16.87
CA GLU A 40 10.54 -7.42 -16.85
C GLU A 40 9.63 -7.25 -15.62
N ASN A 41 8.46 -6.66 -15.84
CA ASN A 41 7.48 -6.51 -14.78
C ASN A 41 7.03 -7.90 -14.35
N MET A 42 7.39 -8.30 -13.12
CA MET A 42 7.03 -9.61 -12.55
C MET A 42 5.51 -9.85 -12.59
N ALA A 43 4.69 -8.79 -12.55
CA ALA A 43 3.25 -8.89 -12.76
C ALA A 43 2.90 -9.33 -14.18
N SER A 44 3.54 -8.75 -15.20
CA SER A 44 3.37 -9.17 -16.60
C SER A 44 3.82 -10.61 -16.81
N VAL A 45 4.94 -11.02 -16.22
CA VAL A 45 5.44 -12.40 -16.28
C VAL A 45 4.42 -13.37 -15.67
N PHE A 46 3.94 -13.08 -14.45
CA PHE A 46 2.89 -13.88 -13.81
C PHE A 46 1.62 -13.95 -14.66
N LEU A 47 1.10 -12.82 -15.14
CA LEU A 47 -0.12 -12.76 -15.95
C LEU A 47 0.02 -13.51 -17.29
N SER A 48 1.21 -13.50 -17.90
CA SER A 48 1.49 -14.24 -19.13
C SER A 48 1.49 -15.75 -18.94
N SER A 49 1.75 -16.22 -17.71
CA SER A 49 1.74 -17.65 -17.38
C SER A 49 0.34 -18.22 -17.18
N LEU A 50 -0.68 -17.37 -17.03
CA LEU A 50 -2.05 -17.77 -16.75
C LEU A 50 -2.79 -18.13 -18.04
N ASN A 51 -3.66 -19.14 -17.95
CA ASN A 51 -4.61 -19.40 -19.04
C ASN A 51 -5.70 -18.30 -19.09
N PRO A 52 -6.50 -18.20 -20.17
CA PRO A 52 -7.49 -17.12 -20.32
C PRO A 52 -8.54 -17.06 -19.20
N GLU A 53 -8.96 -18.22 -18.67
CA GLU A 53 -9.95 -18.29 -17.60
C GLU A 53 -9.36 -17.81 -16.26
N GLN A 54 -8.18 -18.32 -15.90
CA GLN A 54 -7.42 -17.89 -14.72
C GLN A 54 -7.10 -16.40 -14.77
N ARG A 55 -6.73 -15.87 -15.96
CA ARG A 55 -6.43 -14.45 -16.14
C ARG A 55 -7.66 -13.58 -15.91
N LYS A 56 -8.84 -14.04 -16.32
CA LYS A 56 -10.11 -13.34 -16.08
C LYS A 56 -10.44 -13.26 -14.59
N GLU A 57 -10.11 -14.30 -13.81
CA GLU A 57 -10.28 -14.28 -12.35
C GLU A 57 -9.22 -13.44 -11.63
N ALA A 58 -7.98 -13.43 -12.14
CA ALA A 58 -6.87 -12.71 -11.54
C ALA A 58 -6.95 -11.19 -11.78
N LEU A 59 -7.48 -10.75 -12.93
CA LEU A 59 -7.62 -9.35 -13.26
C LEU A 59 -8.96 -8.81 -12.74
N MET A 60 -8.88 -7.91 -11.76
CA MET A 60 -10.03 -7.26 -11.16
C MET A 60 -9.95 -5.75 -11.37
N ALA A 61 -11.10 -5.10 -11.49
CA ALA A 61 -11.18 -3.66 -11.59
C ALA A 61 -10.76 -3.01 -10.26
N LEU A 62 -10.13 -1.83 -10.33
CA LEU A 62 -9.75 -1.10 -9.12
C LEU A 62 -10.98 -0.67 -8.31
N GLU A 63 -12.11 -0.42 -8.96
CA GLU A 63 -13.38 -0.04 -8.30
C GLU A 63 -14.23 -1.26 -7.89
N ASP A 64 -13.65 -2.47 -7.91
CA ASP A 64 -14.39 -3.65 -7.50
C ASP A 64 -14.68 -3.62 -6.00
N ASN A 65 -15.97 -3.72 -5.65
CA ASN A 65 -16.46 -3.71 -4.26
C ASN A 65 -15.83 -4.81 -3.37
N SER A 66 -15.24 -5.86 -3.93
CA SER A 66 -14.54 -6.90 -3.17
C SER A 66 -13.36 -6.36 -2.35
N ARG A 67 -12.76 -5.24 -2.76
CA ARG A 67 -11.63 -4.62 -2.05
C ARG A 67 -11.99 -4.17 -0.64
N GLU A 68 -13.25 -3.81 -0.42
CA GLU A 68 -13.76 -3.35 0.87
C GLU A 68 -14.41 -4.47 1.68
N ARG A 69 -14.76 -5.59 1.02
CA ARG A 69 -15.43 -6.72 1.66
C ARG A 69 -14.42 -7.65 2.32
N TRP A 70 -14.15 -7.41 3.60
CA TRP A 70 -13.34 -8.29 4.44
C TRP A 70 -14.19 -9.03 5.47
N HIS A 71 -13.90 -10.31 5.70
CA HIS A 71 -14.61 -11.16 6.67
C HIS A 71 -13.69 -12.29 7.13
N TYR A 72 -13.81 -12.66 8.41
CA TYR A 72 -13.05 -13.74 9.05
C TYR A 72 -13.84 -15.06 9.05
N LEU A 73 -14.49 -15.38 7.93
CA LEU A 73 -15.18 -16.65 7.75
C LEU A 73 -14.29 -17.63 6.96
N PRO A 74 -14.38 -18.94 7.22
CA PRO A 74 -13.69 -19.93 6.40
C PRO A 74 -14.12 -19.84 4.94
N SER A 75 -13.21 -20.14 4.02
CA SER A 75 -13.46 -20.08 2.57
C SER A 75 -14.56 -21.05 2.10
N THR A 76 -14.90 -22.06 2.91
CA THR A 76 -16.01 -22.99 2.66
C THR A 76 -17.39 -22.35 2.84
N PHE A 77 -17.51 -21.34 3.72
CA PHE A 77 -18.75 -20.60 3.94
C PHE A 77 -18.83 -19.35 3.05
N TRP A 78 -17.68 -18.83 2.63
CA TRP A 78 -17.63 -17.63 1.80
C TRP A 78 -16.49 -17.67 0.78
N THR A 79 -16.83 -17.61 -0.51
CA THR A 79 -15.86 -17.59 -1.59
C THR A 79 -15.11 -16.26 -1.64
N ARG A 80 -13.78 -16.32 -1.55
CA ARG A 80 -12.91 -15.14 -1.72
C ARG A 80 -12.85 -14.75 -3.20
N SER A 81 -12.91 -13.45 -3.48
CA SER A 81 -12.76 -12.92 -4.84
C SER A 81 -11.31 -13.06 -5.31
N GLY A 82 -11.13 -13.25 -6.62
CA GLY A 82 -9.84 -13.47 -7.25
C GLY A 82 -9.46 -14.95 -7.37
N ILE A 83 -8.36 -15.20 -8.07
CA ILE A 83 -7.84 -16.55 -8.28
C ILE A 83 -7.29 -17.14 -6.98
N GLN A 84 -7.67 -18.39 -6.68
CA GLN A 84 -7.13 -19.11 -5.53
C GLN A 84 -5.75 -19.69 -5.86
N LEU A 85 -4.81 -19.61 -4.90
CA LEU A 85 -3.48 -20.20 -5.05
C LEU A 85 -3.55 -21.70 -5.34
N ALA A 86 -4.55 -22.41 -4.81
CA ALA A 86 -4.79 -23.84 -5.06
C ALA A 86 -5.03 -24.18 -6.53
N ASN A 87 -5.61 -23.25 -7.31
CA ASN A 87 -5.95 -23.44 -8.73
C ASN A 87 -4.77 -23.15 -9.67
N LEU A 88 -3.61 -22.77 -9.13
CA LEU A 88 -2.40 -22.52 -9.91
C LEU A 88 -1.53 -23.78 -10.00
N THR A 89 -0.87 -23.95 -11.15
CA THR A 89 0.19 -24.95 -11.31
C THR A 89 1.40 -24.62 -10.43
N PRO A 90 2.28 -25.59 -10.11
CA PRO A 90 3.48 -25.32 -9.30
C PRO A 90 4.35 -24.18 -9.84
N LYS A 91 4.54 -24.13 -11.17
CA LYS A 91 5.31 -23.07 -11.82
C LYS A 91 4.62 -21.69 -11.73
N GLN A 92 3.30 -21.63 -11.86
CA GLN A 92 2.54 -20.38 -11.68
C GLN A 92 2.60 -19.90 -10.22
N LYS A 93 2.62 -20.81 -9.24
CA LYS A 93 2.79 -20.46 -7.82
C LYS A 93 4.15 -19.83 -7.55
N GLU A 94 5.23 -20.39 -8.10
CA GLU A 94 6.57 -19.79 -8.00
C GLU A 94 6.58 -18.35 -8.53
N LEU A 95 6.01 -18.12 -9.71
CA LEU A 95 5.88 -16.78 -10.29
C LEU A 95 5.03 -15.83 -9.41
N ALA A 96 3.97 -16.34 -8.77
CA ALA A 96 3.18 -15.57 -7.82
C ALA A 96 4.01 -15.18 -6.58
N PHE A 97 4.85 -16.07 -6.07
CA PHE A 97 5.73 -15.78 -4.95
C PHE A 97 6.85 -14.81 -5.31
N ASP A 98 7.41 -14.89 -6.52
CA ASP A 98 8.39 -13.92 -7.02
C ASP A 98 7.78 -12.51 -7.20
N LEU A 99 6.52 -12.45 -7.66
CA LEU A 99 5.74 -11.22 -7.68
C LEU A 99 5.58 -10.65 -6.26
N LEU A 100 5.16 -11.47 -5.28
CA LEU A 100 5.03 -11.01 -3.89
C LEU A 100 6.36 -10.52 -3.32
N LYS A 101 7.46 -11.22 -3.61
CA LYS A 101 8.80 -10.89 -3.14
C LYS A 101 9.32 -9.56 -3.70
N SER A 102 8.95 -9.21 -4.93
CA SER A 102 9.33 -7.93 -5.55
C SER A 102 8.52 -6.74 -5.04
N HIS A 103 7.29 -6.95 -4.55
CA HIS A 103 6.39 -5.88 -4.10
C HIS A 103 6.33 -5.71 -2.57
N LEU A 104 6.75 -6.71 -1.82
CA LEU A 104 6.78 -6.67 -0.36
C LEU A 104 8.20 -6.43 0.17
N SER A 105 8.29 -5.74 1.31
CA SER A 105 9.54 -5.75 2.07
C SER A 105 9.86 -7.16 2.55
N LYS A 106 11.14 -7.46 2.84
CA LYS A 106 11.56 -8.77 3.36
C LYS A 106 10.71 -9.24 4.54
N SER A 107 10.50 -8.37 5.53
CA SER A 107 9.66 -8.72 6.69
C SER A 107 8.19 -8.93 6.31
N GLY A 108 7.66 -8.19 5.33
CA GLY A 108 6.30 -8.37 4.83
C GLY A 108 6.13 -9.72 4.12
N TYR A 109 7.10 -10.07 3.26
CA TYR A 109 7.14 -11.35 2.57
C TYR A 109 7.23 -12.53 3.55
N ASP A 110 8.13 -12.47 4.54
CA ASP A 110 8.27 -13.51 5.56
C ASP A 110 6.98 -13.73 6.38
N LYS A 111 6.21 -12.66 6.64
CA LYS A 111 4.90 -12.75 7.30
C LYS A 111 3.86 -13.39 6.39
N ALA A 112 3.81 -13.00 5.11
CA ALA A 112 2.88 -13.56 4.15
C ALA A 112 3.07 -15.08 4.00
N LEU A 113 4.32 -15.55 3.92
CA LEU A 113 4.65 -16.98 3.84
C LEU A 113 4.22 -17.81 5.05
N ARG A 114 4.00 -17.19 6.22
CA ARG A 114 3.52 -17.91 7.42
C ARG A 114 2.00 -18.10 7.45
N ILE A 115 1.28 -17.42 6.55
CA ILE A 115 -0.19 -17.44 6.47
C ILE A 115 -0.67 -18.35 5.34
N ILE A 116 0.12 -18.46 4.27
CA ILE A 116 -0.15 -19.26 3.07
C ILE A 116 0.14 -20.75 3.36
#